data_AF-X0Z0J8-F1
#
_entry.id   AF-X0Z0J8-F1
#
_cell.length_a   1.000
_cell.length_b   1.000
_cell.length_c   1.000
_cell.angle_alpha   90.00
_cell.angle_beta   90.00
_cell.angle_gamma   90.00
#
_symmetry.space_group_name_H-M   'P 1'
#
loop_
_entity.id
_entity.type
_entity.pdbx_description
1 polymer ?
#
loop_
_entity_poly.entity_id
_entity_poly.type
_entity_poly.pdbx_seq_one_letter_code
_entity_poly.pdbx_strand_id
1 'polypeptide(L)'
;MKGYYYLHTDGDLIYKNALIVDSDPAYFDSPFVKKYWFFDSEQRFDAWHICIEALALGAKKKRVFELKEKWGLTDEDGKKFAEVAKLKIFKDGDKFCAAFDDFIDIPESQCGFGDTALETFAELARGGLMG
;
A
#
# COMPACT_ATOMS: atom_id res chain seq x y z
N MET A 1 0.81 -17.22 7.28
CA MET A 1 1.98 -17.32 6.35
C MET A 1 2.80 -16.08 6.52
N LYS A 2 4.10 -16.24 6.79
CA LYS A 2 5.05 -15.15 7.00
C LYS A 2 6.08 -15.10 5.88
N GLY A 3 6.42 -13.91 5.43
CA GLY A 3 7.44 -13.71 4.40
C GLY A 3 7.67 -12.24 4.14
N TYR A 4 8.27 -11.95 3.01
CA TYR A 4 8.58 -10.59 2.59
C TYR A 4 8.03 -10.36 1.19
N TYR A 5 7.52 -9.16 0.96
CA TYR A 5 7.36 -8.62 -0.38
C TYR A 5 8.49 -7.65 -0.65
N TYR A 6 9.06 -7.66 -1.84
CA TYR A 6 9.96 -6.59 -2.27
C TYR A 6 9.52 -6.05 -3.63
N LEU A 7 9.71 -4.75 -3.78
CA LEU A 7 9.50 -4.01 -5.01
C LEU A 7 10.83 -3.90 -5.75
N HIS A 8 10.88 -4.47 -6.94
CA HIS A 8 12.00 -4.33 -7.86
C HIS A 8 11.94 -2.98 -8.59
N THR A 9 13.07 -2.46 -9.06
CA THR A 9 13.17 -1.16 -9.75
C THR A 9 12.37 -1.08 -11.05
N ASP A 10 11.99 -2.22 -11.64
CA ASP A 10 11.13 -2.29 -12.84
C ASP A 10 9.62 -2.33 -12.52
N GLY A 11 9.25 -2.23 -11.24
CA GLY A 11 7.88 -2.25 -10.77
C GLY A 11 7.33 -3.64 -10.43
N ASP A 12 8.14 -4.71 -10.48
CA ASP A 12 7.69 -6.04 -10.04
C ASP A 12 7.62 -6.13 -8.51
N LEU A 13 6.49 -6.64 -8.01
CA LEU A 13 6.25 -6.89 -6.59
C LEU A 13 6.27 -8.40 -6.31
N ILE A 14 7.34 -8.84 -5.64
CA ILE A 14 7.73 -10.26 -5.57
C ILE A 14 7.71 -10.73 -4.12
N TYR A 15 7.12 -11.90 -3.89
CA TYR A 15 7.09 -12.55 -2.58
C TYR A 15 8.31 -13.46 -2.38
N LYS A 16 8.86 -13.47 -1.16
CA LYS A 16 9.89 -14.39 -0.70
C LYS A 16 9.52 -14.96 0.66
N ASN A 17 9.84 -16.23 0.87
CA ASN A 17 9.61 -16.89 2.15
C ASN A 17 10.57 -16.34 3.22
N ALA A 18 10.09 -16.13 4.44
CA ALA A 18 10.88 -15.62 5.56
C ALA A 18 12.14 -16.46 5.82
N LEU A 19 12.05 -17.79 5.76
CA LEU A 19 13.19 -18.69 5.99
C LEU A 19 14.36 -18.46 5.03
N ILE A 20 14.06 -18.00 3.80
CA ILE A 20 15.09 -17.69 2.80
C ILE A 20 15.72 -16.34 3.13
N VAL A 21 14.89 -15.32 3.33
CA VAL A 21 15.35 -13.94 3.58
C VAL A 21 16.12 -13.85 4.90
N ASP A 22 15.58 -14.41 5.98
CA ASP A 22 16.16 -14.31 7.32
C ASP A 22 17.49 -15.08 7.46
N SER A 23 17.81 -15.97 6.51
CA SER A 23 19.09 -16.68 6.46
C SER A 23 20.24 -15.85 5.88
N ASP A 24 19.94 -14.72 5.24
CA ASP A 24 20.91 -13.83 4.61
C ASP A 24 20.61 -12.36 4.98
N PRO A 25 21.39 -11.75 5.89
CA PRO A 25 21.17 -10.36 6.29
C PRO A 25 21.36 -9.36 5.14
N ALA A 26 22.01 -9.76 4.05
CA ALA A 26 22.22 -8.95 2.85
C ALA A 26 21.22 -9.29 1.72
N TYR A 27 20.17 -10.07 1.98
CA TYR A 27 19.25 -10.55 0.94
C TYR A 27 18.65 -9.43 0.07
N PHE A 28 18.36 -8.28 0.68
CA PHE A 28 17.82 -7.10 0.00
C PHE A 28 18.88 -6.01 -0.28
N ASP A 29 20.16 -6.29 -0.01
CA ASP A 29 21.28 -5.40 -0.38
C ASP A 29 21.58 -5.54 -1.87
N SER A 30 20.70 -4.95 -2.66
CA SER A 30 20.77 -4.97 -4.11
C SER A 30 20.26 -3.65 -4.67
N PRO A 31 20.96 -3.04 -5.65
CA PRO A 31 20.51 -1.80 -6.27
C PRO A 31 19.19 -1.95 -7.03
N PHE A 32 18.74 -3.19 -7.25
CA PHE A 32 17.48 -3.50 -7.91
C PHE A 32 16.29 -3.58 -6.95
N VAL A 33 16.51 -3.54 -5.63
CA VAL A 33 15.45 -3.53 -4.63
C VAL A 33 15.13 -2.08 -4.27
N LYS A 34 13.90 -1.65 -4.56
CA LYS A 34 13.42 -0.29 -4.25
C LYS A 34 12.92 -0.17 -2.82
N LYS A 35 12.17 -1.16 -2.35
CA LYS A 35 11.65 -1.27 -0.97
C LYS A 35 11.27 -2.73 -0.70
N TYR A 36 11.27 -3.13 0.57
CA TYR A 36 10.72 -4.41 1.00
C TYR A 36 9.88 -4.24 2.27
N TRP A 37 8.97 -5.18 2.48
CA TRP A 37 8.04 -5.21 3.58
C TRP A 37 7.99 -6.61 4.15
N PHE A 38 7.97 -6.71 5.48
CA PHE A 38 7.51 -7.93 6.12
C PHE A 38 6.01 -8.10 5.91
N PHE A 39 5.58 -9.34 5.74
CA PHE A 39 4.18 -9.70 5.56
C PHE A 39 3.83 -10.85 6.49
N ASP A 40 2.88 -10.60 7.38
CA ASP A 40 2.17 -11.63 8.11
C ASP A 40 0.71 -11.70 7.64
N SER A 41 0.29 -12.85 7.11
CA SER A 41 -1.09 -13.02 6.63
C SER A 41 -2.16 -12.92 7.73
N GLU A 42 -1.75 -12.99 9.01
CA GLU A 42 -2.64 -12.78 10.16
C GLU A 42 -2.83 -11.28 10.48
N GLN A 43 -1.96 -10.41 9.95
CA GLN A 43 -2.01 -8.97 10.13
C GLN A 43 -2.63 -8.30 8.91
N ARG A 44 -3.88 -7.85 9.06
CA ARG A 44 -4.64 -7.22 7.96
C ARG A 44 -3.98 -5.93 7.47
N PHE A 45 -3.34 -5.20 8.39
CA PHE A 45 -2.66 -3.94 8.10
C PHE A 45 -1.54 -4.13 7.08
N ASP A 46 -0.74 -5.20 7.19
CA ASP A 46 0.38 -5.49 6.29
C ASP A 46 -0.08 -5.58 4.82
N ALA A 47 -1.21 -6.23 4.58
CA ALA A 47 -1.76 -6.40 3.23
C ALA A 47 -2.11 -5.04 2.58
N TRP A 48 -2.74 -4.14 3.34
CA TRP A 48 -3.03 -2.79 2.88
C TRP A 48 -1.76 -1.97 2.70
N HIS A 49 -0.88 -1.98 3.69
CA HIS A 49 0.37 -1.21 3.68
C HIS A 49 1.22 -1.56 2.47
N ILE A 50 1.42 -2.86 2.18
CA ILE A 50 2.16 -3.34 1.00
C ILE A 50 1.51 -2.86 -0.30
N CYS A 51 0.20 -3.06 -0.48
CA CYS A 51 -0.48 -2.69 -1.72
C CYS A 51 -0.46 -1.18 -1.96
N ILE A 52 -0.69 -0.37 -0.92
CA ILE A 52 -0.70 1.09 -0.98
C ILE A 52 0.68 1.60 -1.36
N GLU A 53 1.71 1.24 -0.57
CA GLU A 53 3.05 1.77 -0.80
C GLU A 53 3.68 1.25 -2.08
N ALA A 54 3.50 -0.04 -2.39
CA ALA A 54 4.02 -0.57 -3.65
C ALA A 54 3.43 0.17 -4.84
N LEU A 55 2.11 0.41 -4.85
CA LEU A 55 1.46 1.15 -5.92
C LEU A 55 1.90 2.62 -5.97
N ALA A 56 2.06 3.28 -4.82
CA ALA A 56 2.60 4.64 -4.73
C ALA A 56 4.04 4.73 -5.27
N LEU A 57 4.85 3.71 -5.02
CA LEU A 57 6.24 3.59 -5.48
C LEU A 57 6.36 3.08 -6.93
N GLY A 58 5.25 2.91 -7.65
CA GLY A 58 5.27 2.58 -9.08
C GLY A 58 5.25 1.08 -9.40
N ALA A 59 4.78 0.24 -8.48
CA ALA A 59 4.53 -1.16 -8.78
C ALA A 59 3.50 -1.31 -9.92
N LYS A 60 3.65 -2.37 -10.70
CA LYS A 60 2.72 -2.69 -11.80
C LYS A 60 1.31 -2.91 -11.23
N LYS A 61 0.35 -2.06 -11.64
CA LYS A 61 -1.05 -2.11 -11.20
C LYS A 61 -1.64 -3.53 -11.22
N LYS A 62 -1.42 -4.26 -12.32
CA LYS A 62 -1.90 -5.64 -12.48
C LYS A 62 -1.52 -6.52 -11.27
N ARG A 63 -0.25 -6.48 -10.85
CA ARG A 63 0.24 -7.30 -9.75
C ARG A 63 -0.36 -6.90 -8.40
N VAL A 64 -0.48 -5.60 -8.14
CA VAL A 64 -1.10 -5.09 -6.91
C VAL A 64 -2.58 -5.49 -6.84
N PHE A 65 -3.30 -5.41 -7.96
CA PHE A 65 -4.71 -5.78 -8.01
C PHE A 65 -4.94 -7.30 -7.87
N GLU A 66 -4.05 -8.14 -8.40
CA GLU A 66 -4.08 -9.58 -8.10
C GLU A 66 -3.97 -9.86 -6.59
N LEU A 67 -3.10 -9.12 -5.87
CA LEU A 67 -2.97 -9.24 -4.42
C LEU A 67 -4.18 -8.67 -3.68
N LYS A 68 -4.71 -7.53 -4.14
CA LYS A 68 -5.96 -6.93 -3.64
C LYS A 68 -7.09 -7.95 -3.67
N GLU A 69 -7.29 -8.62 -4.80
CA GLU A 69 -8.31 -9.66 -4.96
C GLU A 69 -8.04 -10.88 -4.09
N LYS A 70 -6.81 -11.40 -4.12
CA LYS A 70 -6.38 -12.56 -3.32
C LYS A 70 -6.60 -12.35 -1.83
N TRP A 71 -6.36 -11.14 -1.34
CA TRP A 71 -6.52 -10.79 0.07
C TRP A 71 -7.89 -10.20 0.38
N GLY A 72 -8.75 -9.97 -0.61
CA GLY A 72 -10.08 -9.39 -0.41
C GLY A 72 -10.03 -7.97 0.16
N LEU A 73 -9.09 -7.13 -0.29
CA LEU A 73 -8.97 -5.71 0.10
C LEU A 73 -10.08 -4.90 -0.62
N THR A 74 -11.30 -4.99 -0.12
CA THR A 74 -12.47 -4.29 -0.66
C THR A 74 -12.50 -2.82 -0.21
N ASP A 75 -13.32 -1.98 -0.86
CA ASP A 75 -13.44 -0.58 -0.46
C ASP A 75 -14.06 -0.43 0.95
N GLU A 76 -14.96 -1.34 1.35
CA GLU A 76 -15.49 -1.38 2.72
C GLU A 76 -14.42 -1.75 3.75
N ASP A 77 -13.51 -2.66 3.40
CA ASP A 77 -12.35 -2.96 4.24
C ASP A 77 -11.37 -1.77 4.30
N GLY A 78 -11.25 -1.02 3.19
CA GLY A 78 -10.46 0.19 3.10
C GLY A 78 -10.91 1.29 4.07
N LYS A 79 -12.22 1.40 4.35
CA LYS A 79 -12.74 2.32 5.38
C LYS A 79 -12.22 1.95 6.79
N LYS A 80 -12.21 0.65 7.12
CA LYS A 80 -11.66 0.17 8.41
C LYS A 80 -10.16 0.41 8.51
N PHE A 81 -9.43 0.20 7.41
CA PHE A 81 -8.02 0.54 7.34
C PHE A 81 -7.80 2.04 7.60
N ALA A 82 -8.57 2.92 6.96
CA ALA A 82 -8.50 4.35 7.17
C ALA A 82 -8.70 4.74 8.64
N GLU A 83 -9.69 4.17 9.33
CA GLU A 83 -9.90 4.41 10.77
C GLU A 83 -8.66 4.06 11.61
N VAL A 84 -8.06 2.88 11.37
CA VAL A 84 -6.86 2.43 12.09
C VAL A 84 -5.65 3.28 11.75
N ALA A 85 -5.50 3.66 10.48
CA ALA A 85 -4.40 4.48 9.98
C ALA A 85 -4.59 5.99 10.26
N LYS A 86 -5.68 6.39 10.92
CA LYS A 86 -6.07 7.79 11.13
C LYS A 86 -6.12 8.61 9.83
N LEU A 87 -6.64 7.98 8.78
CA LEU A 87 -6.93 8.62 7.51
C LEU A 87 -8.43 8.89 7.41
N LYS A 88 -8.79 9.93 6.68
CA LYS A 88 -10.15 10.16 6.23
C LYS A 88 -10.29 9.55 4.84
N ILE A 89 -11.38 8.83 4.60
CA ILE A 89 -11.80 8.42 3.25
C ILE A 89 -13.27 8.76 3.07
N PHE A 90 -13.58 9.45 1.97
CA PHE A 90 -14.92 9.91 1.64
C PHE A 90 -15.12 9.92 0.13
N LYS A 91 -16.34 10.19 -0.32
CA LYS A 91 -16.66 10.38 -1.74
C LYS A 91 -16.80 11.86 -2.04
N ASP A 92 -16.25 12.26 -3.19
CA ASP A 92 -16.48 13.56 -3.81
C ASP A 92 -16.92 13.32 -5.26
N GLY A 93 -18.20 13.58 -5.55
CA GLY A 93 -18.83 13.17 -6.81
C GLY A 93 -18.80 11.65 -7.03
N ASP A 94 -18.16 11.22 -8.12
CA ASP A 94 -17.99 9.83 -8.52
C ASP A 94 -16.66 9.21 -8.05
N LYS A 95 -15.78 9.99 -7.41
CA LYS A 95 -14.45 9.55 -6.95
C LYS A 95 -14.39 9.33 -5.45
N PHE A 96 -13.45 8.48 -5.04
CA PHE A 96 -12.98 8.44 -3.67
C PHE A 96 -11.93 9.53 -3.47
N CYS A 97 -11.93 10.11 -2.28
CA CYS A 97 -10.92 11.03 -1.79
C CYS A 97 -10.40 10.52 -0.43
N ALA A 98 -9.09 10.52 -0.26
CA ALA A 98 -8.43 10.19 1.01
C ALA A 98 -7.54 11.35 1.44
N ALA A 99 -7.53 11.62 2.74
CA ALA A 99 -6.71 12.66 3.34
C ALA A 99 -6.25 12.24 4.74
N PHE A 100 -5.34 13.01 5.32
CA PHE A 100 -4.92 12.85 6.71
C PHE A 100 -6.02 13.30 7.69
N ASP A 101 -5.84 12.98 8.98
CA ASP A 101 -6.80 13.34 10.03
C ASP A 101 -6.95 14.86 10.26
N ASP A 102 -5.91 15.62 9.93
CA ASP A 102 -5.87 17.08 9.97
C ASP A 102 -6.51 17.78 8.75
N PHE A 103 -7.11 17.03 7.82
CA PHE A 103 -7.79 17.57 6.64
C PHE A 103 -8.76 18.73 6.98
N ILE A 104 -8.56 19.85 6.28
CA ILE A 104 -9.38 21.07 6.33
C ILE A 104 -10.34 21.07 5.13
N ASP A 105 -9.77 21.22 3.93
CA ASP A 105 -10.45 21.10 2.63
C ASP A 105 -9.49 20.61 1.53
N ILE A 106 -10.01 20.34 0.34
CA ILE A 106 -9.22 19.81 -0.79
C ILE A 106 -8.11 20.78 -1.26
N PRO A 107 -8.36 22.10 -1.42
CA PRO A 107 -7.31 23.05 -1.79
C PRO A 107 -6.17 23.18 -0.77
N GLU A 108 -6.46 23.07 0.52
CA GLU A 108 -5.50 23.33 1.60
C GLU A 108 -4.81 22.06 2.14
N SER A 109 -5.34 20.87 1.83
CA SER A 109 -4.85 19.60 2.38
C SER A 109 -4.23 18.70 1.32
N GLN A 110 -3.29 17.85 1.73
CA GLN A 110 -2.83 16.76 0.87
C GLN A 110 -3.95 15.72 0.73
N CYS A 111 -4.37 15.48 -0.50
CA CYS A 111 -5.41 14.52 -0.83
C CYS A 111 -4.93 13.54 -1.91
N GLY A 112 -5.40 12.31 -1.80
CA GLY A 112 -5.38 11.34 -2.88
C GLY A 112 -6.79 11.13 -3.41
N PHE A 113 -6.91 10.83 -4.69
CA PHE A 113 -8.13 10.61 -5.43
C PHE A 113 -8.05 9.27 -6.20
N GLY A 114 -9.20 8.62 -6.40
CA GLY A 114 -9.19 7.36 -7.12
C GLY A 114 -10.57 6.75 -7.34
N ASP A 115 -10.59 5.71 -8.17
CA ASP A 115 -11.81 4.92 -8.43
C ASP A 115 -12.06 3.88 -7.33
N THR A 116 -11.03 3.55 -6.56
CA THR A 116 -11.07 2.58 -5.46
C THR A 116 -10.36 3.14 -4.24
N ALA A 117 -10.69 2.61 -3.05
CA ALA A 117 -10.01 3.01 -1.81
C ALA A 117 -8.49 2.81 -1.91
N LEU A 118 -8.05 1.70 -2.51
CA LEU A 118 -6.64 1.39 -2.70
C LEU A 118 -5.91 2.40 -3.56
N GLU A 119 -6.47 2.77 -4.71
CA GLU A 119 -5.85 3.77 -5.59
C GLU A 119 -5.78 5.14 -4.91
N THR A 120 -6.83 5.49 -4.18
CA THR A 120 -6.95 6.75 -3.44
C THR A 120 -5.88 6.86 -2.35
N PHE A 121 -5.72 5.81 -1.54
CA PHE A 121 -4.63 5.76 -0.54
C PHE A 121 -3.25 5.75 -1.19
N ALA A 122 -3.08 5.04 -2.31
CA ALA A 122 -1.80 5.02 -3.02
C ALA A 122 -1.44 6.40 -3.61
N GLU A 123 -2.42 7.16 -4.12
CA GLU A 123 -2.17 8.53 -4.56
C GLU A 123 -1.80 9.43 -3.39
N LEU A 124 -2.56 9.38 -2.29
CA LEU A 124 -2.23 10.12 -1.07
C LEU A 124 -0.79 9.80 -0.64
N ALA A 125 -0.35 8.55 -0.85
CA ALA A 125 0.95 8.06 -0.40
C ALA A 125 2.12 8.48 -1.28
N ARG A 126 1.88 8.92 -2.52
CA ARG A 126 2.94 9.43 -3.40
C ARG A 126 3.62 10.67 -2.81
N GLY A 127 2.90 11.44 -2.00
CA GLY A 127 3.46 12.57 -1.26
C GLY A 127 4.24 12.18 0.01
N GLY A 128 4.29 10.89 0.37
CA GLY A 128 5.05 10.38 1.52
C GLY A 128 4.20 9.97 2.73
N LEU A 129 3.20 9.08 2.55
CA LEU A 129 2.27 8.70 3.64
C LEU A 129 2.89 8.00 4.84
N MET A 130 4.05 7.34 4.71
CA MET A 130 4.56 6.48 5.77
C MET A 130 6.09 6.47 5.76
N GLY A 131 6.65 7.41 6.55
CA GLY A 131 8.04 7.40 7.03
C GLY A 131 8.07 7.08 8.51
#